data_AF-D0P388-F1
#
_entry.id   AF-D0P388-F1
#
_cell.length_a   1.000
_cell.length_b   1.000
_cell.length_c   1.000
_cell.angle_alpha   90.00
_cell.angle_beta   90.00
_cell.angle_gamma   90.00
#
_symmetry.space_group_name_H-M   'P 1'
#
loop_
_entity.id
_entity.type
_entity.pdbx_description
1 polymer ?
#
loop_
_entity_poly.entity_id
_entity_poly.type
_entity_poly.pdbx_seq_one_letter_code
_entity_poly.pdbx_strand_id
1 'polypeptide(L)'
;MAHLGAVTTTAGSDTVNVVEQAVSLFYSTFNQHTNVPREALTIAAAPGRVNLIGEHTDYNDGFVCPLALDKTTVVVGVRAPAESASITKLASASFPNQLLEFPANSTEQLDKTQPSWGNYPKGVTAKYLMHLSRKEPLGVHAAIVSTVPFGSGLSSSAALE
;
A
#
# COMPACT_ATOMS: atom_id res chain seq x y z
N MET A 1 -6.80 -41.79 -27.14
CA MET A 1 -7.69 -40.98 -26.29
C MET A 1 -7.16 -41.01 -24.87
N ALA A 2 -6.48 -39.95 -24.45
CA ALA A 2 -6.21 -39.64 -23.06
C ALA A 2 -6.04 -38.12 -22.99
N HIS A 3 -7.07 -37.45 -22.49
CA HIS A 3 -7.12 -36.00 -22.35
C HIS A 3 -6.31 -35.65 -21.10
N LEU A 4 -5.07 -35.17 -21.28
CA LEU A 4 -4.32 -34.52 -20.21
C LEU A 4 -4.94 -33.15 -19.98
N GLY A 5 -5.81 -33.06 -18.98
CA GLY A 5 -6.31 -31.79 -18.46
C GLY A 5 -5.16 -31.06 -17.78
N ALA A 6 -4.70 -29.96 -18.39
CA ALA A 6 -3.83 -29.01 -17.72
C ALA A 6 -4.65 -28.35 -16.60
N VAL A 7 -4.30 -28.65 -15.35
CA VAL A 7 -4.73 -27.88 -14.20
C VAL A 7 -3.94 -26.58 -14.23
N THR A 8 -4.56 -25.51 -14.74
CA THR A 8 -4.00 -24.17 -14.71
C THR A 8 -4.08 -23.64 -13.29
N THR A 9 -2.93 -23.41 -12.69
CA THR A 9 -2.74 -22.80 -11.37
C THR A 9 -3.23 -21.34 -11.40
N THR A 10 -4.35 -21.02 -10.77
CA THR A 10 -5.01 -19.69 -10.79
C THR A 10 -4.56 -18.73 -9.68
N ALA A 11 -3.46 -19.01 -8.97
CA ALA A 11 -2.99 -18.13 -7.89
C ALA A 11 -2.17 -16.90 -8.39
N GLY A 12 -1.92 -16.77 -9.70
CA GLY A 12 -1.05 -15.73 -10.26
C GLY A 12 -1.74 -14.66 -11.13
N SER A 13 -3.01 -14.84 -11.53
CA SER A 13 -3.70 -13.90 -12.43
C SER A 13 -4.15 -12.61 -11.74
N ASP A 14 -4.55 -12.73 -10.48
CA ASP A 14 -5.25 -11.66 -9.79
C ASP A 14 -4.27 -10.61 -9.27
N THR A 15 -3.11 -11.02 -8.75
CA THR A 15 -2.06 -10.07 -8.34
C THR A 15 -1.48 -9.31 -9.53
N VAL A 16 -1.25 -9.99 -10.67
CA VAL A 16 -0.80 -9.33 -11.91
C VAL A 16 -1.83 -8.28 -12.35
N ASN A 17 -3.11 -8.60 -12.26
CA ASN A 17 -4.19 -7.66 -12.58
C ASN A 17 -4.17 -6.43 -11.64
N VAL A 18 -3.99 -6.65 -10.34
CA VAL A 18 -3.95 -5.55 -9.34
C VAL A 18 -2.73 -4.64 -9.54
N VAL A 19 -1.57 -5.21 -9.89
CA VAL A 19 -0.38 -4.41 -10.20
C VAL A 19 -0.62 -3.54 -11.44
N GLU A 20 -1.21 -4.09 -12.50
CA GLU A 20 -1.54 -3.30 -13.70
C GLU A 20 -2.54 -2.18 -13.39
N GLN A 21 -3.56 -2.45 -12.56
CA GLN A 21 -4.49 -1.41 -12.10
C GLN A 21 -3.76 -0.31 -11.34
N ALA A 22 -2.83 -0.65 -10.45
CA ALA A 22 -2.06 0.32 -9.67
C ALA A 22 -1.13 1.16 -10.56
N VAL A 23 -0.47 0.54 -11.54
CA VAL A 23 0.35 1.25 -12.53
C VAL A 23 -0.51 2.18 -13.39
N SER A 24 -1.66 1.71 -13.88
CA SER A 24 -2.58 2.54 -14.66
C SER A 24 -3.12 3.71 -13.85
N LEU A 25 -3.45 3.49 -12.57
CA LEU A 25 -3.90 4.55 -11.66
C LEU A 25 -2.78 5.55 -11.39
N PHE A 26 -1.54 5.09 -11.24
CA PHE A 26 -0.38 5.95 -11.04
C PHE A 26 -0.21 6.92 -12.22
N TYR A 27 -0.16 6.40 -13.45
CA TYR A 27 0.05 7.25 -14.63
C TYR A 27 -1.13 8.18 -14.91
N SER A 28 -2.38 7.74 -14.67
CA SER A 28 -3.56 8.59 -14.87
C SER A 28 -3.69 9.70 -13.82
N THR A 29 -3.19 9.47 -12.60
CA THR A 29 -3.21 10.46 -11.52
C THR A 29 -2.06 11.45 -11.66
N PHE A 30 -0.85 10.96 -11.91
CA PHE A 30 0.38 11.75 -11.90
C PHE A 30 0.90 12.01 -13.32
N ASN A 31 0.18 12.83 -14.10
CA ASN A 31 0.52 13.15 -15.49
C ASN A 31 1.96 13.66 -15.68
N GLN A 32 2.53 14.31 -14.67
CA GLN A 32 3.92 14.77 -14.66
C GLN A 32 4.96 13.63 -14.69
N HIS A 33 4.56 12.41 -14.34
CA HIS A 33 5.42 11.22 -14.28
C HIS A 33 5.19 10.27 -15.46
N THR A 34 4.45 10.68 -16.50
CA THR A 34 4.18 9.85 -17.70
C THR A 34 5.42 9.44 -18.48
N ASN A 35 6.51 10.21 -18.37
CA ASN A 35 7.80 9.89 -18.96
C ASN A 35 8.66 8.97 -18.10
N VAL A 36 8.26 8.66 -16.86
CA VAL A 36 8.98 7.72 -16.00
C VAL A 36 8.74 6.31 -16.55
N PRO A 37 9.77 5.59 -16.97
CA PRO A 37 9.60 4.26 -17.53
C PRO A 37 9.17 3.28 -16.43
N ARG A 38 8.46 2.21 -16.83
CA ARG A 38 7.81 1.29 -15.87
C ARG A 38 8.81 0.64 -14.93
N GLU A 39 10.00 0.31 -15.42
CA GLU A 39 11.10 -0.29 -14.66
C GLU A 39 11.68 0.63 -13.58
N ALA A 40 11.40 1.94 -13.64
CA ALA A 40 11.78 2.89 -12.60
C ALA A 40 10.72 3.05 -11.50
N LEU A 41 9.54 2.44 -11.66
CA LEU A 41 8.51 2.42 -10.61
C LEU A 41 8.92 1.44 -9.51
N THR A 42 8.75 1.86 -8.27
CA THR A 42 8.82 0.95 -7.12
C THR A 42 7.44 0.33 -6.91
N ILE A 43 7.40 -1.00 -6.87
CA ILE A 43 6.18 -1.78 -6.65
C ILE A 43 6.35 -2.55 -5.33
N ALA A 44 5.45 -2.29 -4.38
CA ALA A 44 5.37 -3.00 -3.11
C ALA A 44 4.00 -3.68 -2.99
N ALA A 45 3.97 -4.88 -2.42
CA ALA A 45 2.75 -5.66 -2.26
C ALA A 45 2.74 -6.33 -0.88
N ALA A 46 1.64 -6.23 -0.16
CA ALA A 46 1.45 -6.87 1.14
C ALA A 46 0.07 -7.57 1.21
N PRO A 47 0.02 -8.85 1.63
CA PRO A 47 -1.23 -9.59 1.71
C PRO A 47 -2.05 -9.18 2.94
N GLY A 48 -3.38 -9.31 2.83
CA GLY A 48 -4.23 -9.41 4.01
C GLY A 48 -3.96 -10.72 4.75
N ARG A 49 -4.46 -10.84 5.98
CA ARG A 49 -4.27 -12.04 6.80
C ARG A 49 -5.51 -12.40 7.60
N VAL A 50 -5.62 -13.67 7.95
CA VAL A 50 -6.59 -14.19 8.91
C VAL A 50 -5.85 -14.93 10.01
N ASN A 51 -6.31 -14.85 11.25
CA ASN A 51 -5.82 -15.72 12.30
C ASN A 51 -6.64 -17.02 12.28
N LEU A 52 -5.97 -18.15 12.18
CA LEU A 52 -6.63 -19.46 12.28
C LEU A 52 -7.00 -19.77 13.73
N ILE A 53 -6.14 -19.37 14.67
CA ILE A 53 -6.33 -19.47 16.11
C ILE A 53 -5.45 -18.43 16.83
N GLY A 54 -5.80 -18.11 18.08
CA GLY A 54 -5.07 -17.15 18.90
C GLY A 54 -5.60 -15.72 18.74
N GLU A 55 -6.91 -15.53 18.75
CA GLU A 55 -7.47 -14.19 18.82
C GLU A 55 -7.31 -13.64 20.25
N HIS A 56 -7.00 -12.35 20.36
CA HIS A 56 -6.83 -11.65 21.64
C HIS A 56 -5.69 -12.16 22.54
N THR A 57 -4.76 -12.95 21.99
CA THR A 57 -3.59 -13.46 22.73
C THR A 57 -2.32 -12.67 22.44
N ASP A 58 -2.24 -11.99 21.30
CA ASP A 58 -1.07 -11.26 20.82
C ASP A 58 -0.63 -10.13 21.77
N TYR A 59 -1.58 -9.37 22.32
CA TYR A 59 -1.29 -8.33 23.31
C TYR A 59 -1.12 -8.85 24.75
N ASN A 60 -1.18 -10.17 24.95
CA ASN A 60 -1.00 -10.84 26.24
C ASN A 60 0.21 -11.80 26.24
N ASP A 61 1.19 -11.58 25.35
CA ASP A 61 2.37 -12.44 25.17
C ASP A 61 2.02 -13.92 24.85
N GLY A 62 0.84 -14.16 24.26
CA GLY A 62 0.38 -15.49 23.87
C GLY A 62 0.74 -15.84 22.41
N PHE A 63 0.48 -17.10 22.04
CA PHE A 63 0.74 -17.58 20.68
C PHE A 63 -0.41 -17.22 19.72
N VAL A 64 -0.06 -17.05 18.45
CA VAL A 64 -0.99 -16.82 17.32
C VAL A 64 -0.63 -17.72 16.14
N CYS A 65 -1.62 -18.03 15.30
CA CYS A 65 -1.40 -18.78 14.05
C CYS A 65 -2.05 -18.05 12.86
N PRO A 66 -1.38 -17.04 12.29
CA PRO A 66 -1.88 -16.31 11.15
C PRO A 66 -1.60 -17.02 9.82
N LEU A 67 -2.46 -16.77 8.84
CA LEU A 67 -2.29 -17.17 7.45
C LEU A 67 -2.49 -15.95 6.54
N ALA A 68 -1.54 -15.73 5.63
CA ALA A 68 -1.67 -14.73 4.57
C ALA A 68 -2.70 -15.16 3.54
N LEU A 69 -3.53 -14.21 3.09
CA LEU A 69 -4.56 -14.43 2.08
C LEU A 69 -4.01 -14.20 0.67
N ASP A 70 -4.76 -14.67 -0.32
CA ASP A 70 -4.59 -14.35 -1.75
C ASP A 70 -5.02 -12.92 -2.10
N LYS A 71 -5.53 -12.17 -1.12
CA LYS A 71 -5.92 -10.76 -1.24
C LYS A 71 -4.76 -9.86 -0.84
N THR A 72 -4.49 -8.83 -1.63
CA THR A 72 -3.25 -8.03 -1.52
C THR A 72 -3.55 -6.55 -1.70
N THR A 73 -2.82 -5.73 -0.95
CA THR A 73 -2.67 -4.30 -1.20
C THR A 73 -1.38 -4.09 -1.98
N VAL A 74 -1.45 -3.38 -3.10
CA VAL A 74 -0.32 -3.01 -3.94
C VAL A 74 -0.16 -1.50 -3.91
N VAL A 75 1.07 -1.05 -3.70
CA VAL A 75 1.50 0.35 -3.80
C VAL A 75 2.51 0.46 -4.93
N VAL A 76 2.24 1.35 -5.88
CA VAL A 76 3.14 1.66 -6.99
C VAL A 76 3.49 3.13 -6.93
N GLY A 77 4.77 3.47 -6.97
CA GLY A 77 5.14 4.87 -6.93
C GLY A 77 6.61 5.16 -7.16
N VAL A 78 6.93 6.43 -7.02
CA VAL A 78 8.26 7.01 -7.18
C VAL A 78 8.53 7.99 -6.04
N ARG A 79 9.81 8.29 -5.83
CA ARG A 79 10.18 9.44 -5.00
C ARG A 79 9.62 10.71 -5.62
N ALA A 80 9.07 11.59 -4.79
CA ALA A 80 8.61 12.90 -5.24
C ALA A 80 9.80 13.69 -5.84
N PRO A 81 9.54 14.52 -6.87
CA PRO A 81 10.55 15.44 -7.43
C PRO A 81 11.21 16.28 -6.34
N ALA A 82 12.43 16.76 -6.59
CA ALA A 82 13.21 17.50 -5.60
C ALA A 82 12.47 18.74 -5.08
N GLU A 83 11.73 19.41 -5.96
CA GLU A 83 10.96 20.62 -5.69
C GLU A 83 9.75 20.36 -4.77
N SER A 84 9.26 19.12 -4.73
CA SER A 84 8.14 18.68 -3.89
C SER A 84 8.52 17.53 -2.95
N ALA A 85 9.81 17.36 -2.66
CA ALA A 85 10.32 16.24 -1.88
C ALA A 85 9.80 16.23 -0.43
N SER A 86 9.29 17.36 0.06
CA SER A 86 8.66 17.49 1.39
C SER A 86 7.21 17.05 1.42
N ILE A 87 6.57 16.73 0.30
CA ILE A 87 5.16 16.37 0.24
C ILE A 87 5.02 14.97 -0.37
N THR A 88 4.27 14.11 0.33
CA THR A 88 3.78 12.85 -0.20
C THR A 88 2.40 13.05 -0.81
N LYS A 89 2.17 12.46 -1.98
CA LYS A 89 0.89 12.45 -2.69
C LYS A 89 0.46 11.02 -2.98
N LEU A 90 -0.71 10.61 -2.49
CA LEU A 90 -1.22 9.25 -2.62
C LEU A 90 -2.61 9.24 -3.24
N ALA A 91 -2.80 8.41 -4.27
CA ALA A 91 -4.11 8.08 -4.82
C ALA A 91 -4.50 6.65 -4.47
N SER A 92 -5.79 6.41 -4.25
CA SER A 92 -6.31 5.07 -3.97
C SER A 92 -7.49 4.74 -4.89
N ALA A 93 -7.48 3.56 -5.51
CA ALA A 93 -8.60 3.08 -6.32
C ALA A 93 -9.91 2.95 -5.50
N SER A 94 -9.79 2.71 -4.20
CA SER A 94 -10.92 2.60 -3.28
C SER A 94 -11.55 3.94 -2.91
N PHE A 95 -10.83 5.03 -3.13
CA PHE A 95 -11.27 6.41 -2.85
C PHE A 95 -11.07 7.28 -4.08
N PRO A 96 -11.81 7.02 -5.17
CA PRO A 96 -11.65 7.76 -6.42
C PRO A 96 -11.89 9.25 -6.21
N ASN A 97 -11.16 10.08 -6.96
CA ASN A 97 -11.20 11.55 -6.87
C ASN A 97 -10.71 12.14 -5.54
N GLN A 98 -10.05 11.34 -4.68
CA GLN A 98 -9.37 11.84 -3.49
C GLN A 98 -7.86 11.67 -3.65
N LEU A 99 -7.15 12.79 -3.80
CA LEU A 99 -5.69 12.83 -3.71
C LEU A 99 -5.31 13.21 -2.28
N LEU A 100 -4.68 12.28 -1.57
CA LEU A 100 -4.18 12.52 -0.24
C LEU A 100 -2.80 13.19 -0.33
N GLU A 101 -2.67 14.37 0.26
CA GLU A 101 -1.39 15.07 0.36
C GLU A 101 -1.01 15.30 1.83
N PHE A 102 0.26 15.08 2.17
CA PHE A 102 0.77 15.38 3.51
C PHE A 102 2.28 15.62 3.58
N PRO A 103 2.76 16.36 4.59
CA PRO A 103 4.19 16.58 4.80
C PRO A 103 4.94 15.28 5.11
N ALA A 104 6.05 15.06 4.41
CA ALA A 104 6.97 13.92 4.56
C ALA A 104 8.34 14.37 5.08
N ASN A 105 8.37 15.47 5.83
CA ASN A 105 9.56 16.10 6.40
C ASN A 105 9.39 16.45 7.89
N SER A 106 8.29 16.06 8.52
CA SER A 106 8.02 16.31 9.94
C SER A 106 7.63 15.01 10.64
N THR A 107 8.10 14.88 11.87
CA THR A 107 7.73 13.82 12.82
C THR A 107 6.71 14.30 13.85
N GLU A 108 6.37 15.59 13.86
CA GLU A 108 5.49 16.22 14.84
C GLU A 108 4.03 16.24 14.38
N GLN A 109 3.12 16.00 15.33
CA GLN A 109 1.66 16.08 15.23
C GLN A 109 1.06 15.74 13.85
N LEU A 110 0.84 14.45 13.63
CA LEU A 110 -0.07 13.99 12.60
C LEU A 110 -1.50 14.27 13.06
N ASP A 111 -2.02 15.46 12.73
CA ASP A 111 -3.44 15.73 12.90
C ASP A 111 -4.24 14.62 12.22
N LYS A 112 -5.29 14.13 12.90
CA LYS A 112 -6.21 13.18 12.30
C LYS A 112 -6.92 13.87 11.13
N THR A 113 -6.39 13.66 9.93
CA THR A 113 -6.95 14.26 8.72
C THR A 113 -8.05 13.39 8.15
N GLN A 114 -9.02 14.03 7.51
CA GLN A 114 -9.85 13.37 6.51
C GLN A 114 -9.08 13.33 5.18
N PRO A 115 -9.14 12.22 4.42
CA PRO A 115 -9.83 10.98 4.74
C PRO A 115 -9.08 10.12 5.77
N SER A 116 -9.82 9.38 6.60
CA SER A 116 -9.26 8.60 7.72
C SER A 116 -8.21 7.56 7.33
N TRP A 117 -8.31 6.99 6.14
CA TRP A 117 -7.32 6.04 5.61
C TRP A 117 -5.93 6.66 5.47
N GLY A 118 -5.85 7.98 5.26
CA GLY A 118 -4.59 8.69 5.12
C GLY A 118 -3.75 8.72 6.39
N ASN A 119 -4.32 8.39 7.55
CA ASN A 119 -3.58 8.32 8.80
C ASN A 119 -2.58 7.15 8.81
N TYR A 120 -2.85 6.05 8.09
CA TYR A 120 -1.93 4.90 7.98
C TYR A 120 -0.58 5.29 7.32
N PRO A 121 -0.55 5.74 6.05
CA PRO A 121 0.71 6.10 5.40
C PRO A 121 1.42 7.29 6.06
N LYS A 122 0.68 8.20 6.70
CA LYS A 122 1.24 9.26 7.54
C LYS A 122 2.01 8.71 8.73
N GLY A 123 1.39 7.78 9.47
CA GLY A 123 1.99 7.11 10.62
C GLY A 123 3.27 6.36 10.22
N VAL A 124 3.22 5.60 9.12
CA VAL A 124 4.38 4.89 8.57
C VAL A 124 5.51 5.86 8.22
N THR A 125 5.19 6.95 7.50
CA THR A 125 6.18 7.96 7.12
C THR A 125 6.84 8.60 8.34
N ALA A 126 6.05 9.00 9.34
CA ALA A 126 6.57 9.60 10.57
C ALA A 126 7.44 8.62 11.37
N LYS A 127 7.01 7.35 11.51
CA LYS A 127 7.79 6.30 12.20
C LYS A 127 9.09 5.99 11.48
N TYR A 128 9.07 5.96 10.15
CA TYR A 128 10.26 5.71 9.36
C TYR A 128 11.28 6.85 9.43
N LEU A 129 10.82 8.11 9.39
CA LEU A 129 11.66 9.30 9.61
C LEU A 129 12.33 9.28 10.99
N MET A 130 11.57 8.96 12.05
CA MET A 130 12.10 8.82 13.41
C MET A 130 13.12 7.69 13.50
N HIS A 131 12.79 6.50 12.98
CA HIS A 131 13.64 5.31 13.08
C HIS A 131 15.00 5.52 12.40
N LEU A 132 15.02 6.17 11.24
CA LEU A 132 16.25 6.41 10.49
C LEU A 132 17.03 7.65 10.94
N SER A 133 16.55 8.41 11.93
CA SER A 133 17.12 9.70 12.33
C SER A 133 17.33 10.65 11.13
N ARG A 134 16.48 10.54 10.11
CA ARG A 134 16.63 11.29 8.86
C ARG A 134 15.98 12.65 8.98
N LYS A 135 16.74 13.69 8.67
CA LYS A 135 16.23 15.06 8.49
C LYS A 135 15.77 15.34 7.06
N GLU A 136 16.17 14.49 6.11
CA GLU A 136 15.85 14.66 4.70
C GLU A 136 14.42 14.25 4.37
N PRO A 137 13.70 15.05 3.56
CA PRO A 137 12.34 14.73 3.14
C PRO A 137 12.21 13.41 2.35
N LEU A 138 11.12 12.69 2.63
CA LEU A 138 10.77 11.38 2.05
C LEU A 138 9.46 11.41 1.27
N GLY A 139 9.17 12.52 0.58
CA GLY A 139 8.02 12.65 -0.29
C GLY A 139 7.98 11.54 -1.34
N VAL A 140 6.82 10.92 -1.50
CA VAL A 140 6.55 9.92 -2.54
C VAL A 140 5.28 10.28 -3.29
N HIS A 141 5.25 10.02 -4.59
CA HIS A 141 4.01 10.01 -5.37
C HIS A 141 3.66 8.54 -5.62
N ALA A 142 2.49 8.10 -5.17
CA ALA A 142 2.12 6.68 -5.25
C ALA A 142 0.62 6.47 -5.49
N ALA A 143 0.30 5.36 -6.14
CA ALA A 143 -1.05 4.85 -6.32
C ALA A 143 -1.22 3.53 -5.57
N ILE A 144 -2.41 3.33 -5.01
CA ILE A 144 -2.72 2.23 -4.10
C ILE A 144 -3.97 1.50 -4.61
N VAL A 145 -3.85 0.20 -4.78
CA VAL A 145 -4.97 -0.69 -5.14
C VAL A 145 -4.98 -1.86 -4.17
N SER A 146 -6.14 -2.21 -3.64
CA SER A 146 -6.27 -3.34 -2.72
C SER A 146 -7.45 -4.22 -3.08
N THR A 147 -7.22 -5.54 -3.03
CA THR A 147 -8.28 -6.56 -3.09
C THR A 147 -8.69 -7.05 -1.70
N VAL A 148 -8.07 -6.55 -0.63
CA VAL A 148 -8.45 -6.86 0.75
C VAL A 148 -9.72 -6.07 1.09
N PRO A 149 -10.84 -6.72 1.47
CA PRO A 149 -12.10 -6.03 1.70
C PRO A 149 -12.03 -5.16 2.95
N PHE A 150 -12.56 -3.94 2.87
CA PHE A 150 -12.65 -3.03 4.03
C PHE A 150 -13.55 -3.59 5.13
N GLY A 151 -13.17 -3.36 6.39
CA GLY A 151 -14.00 -3.69 7.54
C GLY A 151 -14.24 -5.19 7.77
N SER A 152 -13.55 -6.05 7.02
CA SER A 152 -13.74 -7.51 7.06
C SER A 152 -13.01 -8.22 8.20
N GLY A 153 -12.23 -7.49 9.00
CA GLY A 153 -11.31 -8.09 9.98
C GLY A 153 -10.09 -8.77 9.36
N LEU A 154 -9.91 -8.71 8.04
CA LEU A 154 -8.81 -9.35 7.30
C LEU A 154 -7.54 -8.49 7.21
N SER A 155 -7.39 -7.55 8.14
CA SER A 155 -6.21 -6.70 8.29
C SER A 155 -5.85 -5.85 7.06
N SER A 156 -6.85 -5.24 6.41
CA SER A 156 -6.62 -4.30 5.30
C SER A 156 -5.74 -3.09 5.68
N SER A 157 -5.76 -2.67 6.94
CA SER A 157 -4.88 -1.62 7.46
C SER A 157 -3.42 -2.08 7.55
N ALA A 158 -3.18 -3.27 8.09
CA ALA A 158 -1.83 -3.83 8.21
C ALA A 158 -1.23 -4.20 6.85
N ALA A 159 -2.07 -4.51 5.85
CA ALA A 159 -1.61 -4.68 4.48
C ALA A 159 -1.24 -3.34 3.79
N LEU A 160 -1.67 -2.21 4.34
CA LEU A 160 -1.35 -0.88 3.81
C LEU A 160 -0.16 -0.23 4.55
N GLU A 161 -0.04 -0.47 5.85
CA GLU A 161 1.08 -0.03 6.69
C GLU A 161 2.43 -0.64 6.28
#